data_AF-A0A838RBP0-F1
#
_entry.id   AF-A0A838RBP0-F1
#
_cell.length_a   1.000
_cell.length_b   1.000
_cell.length_c   1.000
_cell.angle_alpha   90.00
_cell.angle_beta   90.00
_cell.angle_gamma   90.00
#
_symmetry.space_group_name_H-M   'P 1'
#
loop_
_entity.id
_entity.type
_entity.pdbx_description
1 polymer ?
#
loop_
_entity_poly.entity_id
_entity_poly.type
_entity_poly.pdbx_seq_one_letter_code
_entity_poly.pdbx_strand_id
1 'polypeptide(L)'
;MPLERASDTPPVILIGLDAAEIDVVDRLVADGRMPNLARLRQQGRWGRLQTEPPHFLSLVWSTFFSGLQLGEHAWYFGKIWNPDRQRLQHIDPAWLPVQPFWLSLDPSYRLAILDLPYASSLPARPNMTVLNGWQCHDDFGHNALPSGLWAQLSERYGKPRMTPEVFGPQDAATLLAQRQEVLDGNRQ
;
A
#
# COMPACT_ATOMS: atom_id res chain seq x y z
N MET A 1 10.85 17.74 -24.04
CA MET A 1 9.96 18.76 -23.45
C MET A 1 10.49 19.15 -22.08
N PRO A 2 10.57 20.45 -21.74
CA PRO A 2 10.92 20.86 -20.39
C PRO A 2 9.79 20.46 -19.45
N LEU A 3 10.12 19.83 -18.32
CA LEU A 3 9.18 19.57 -17.23
C LEU A 3 8.64 20.92 -16.74
N GLU A 4 7.35 21.16 -16.90
CA GLU A 4 6.68 22.34 -16.33
C GLU A 4 7.04 22.47 -14.84
N ARG A 5 7.36 23.69 -14.43
CA ARG A 5 7.69 24.02 -13.04
C ARG A 5 6.63 23.46 -12.10
N ALA A 6 7.07 22.70 -11.10
CA ALA A 6 6.23 22.28 -9.99
C ALA A 6 5.54 23.52 -9.38
N SER A 7 4.28 23.36 -8.97
CA SER A 7 3.50 24.38 -8.27
C SER A 7 4.30 25.00 -7.11
N ASP A 8 4.10 26.29 -6.82
CA ASP A 8 4.68 26.96 -5.63
C ASP A 8 4.24 26.31 -4.31
N THR A 9 3.22 25.45 -4.35
CA THR A 9 2.80 24.63 -3.20
C THR A 9 3.65 23.36 -3.11
N PRO A 10 4.28 23.09 -1.94
CA PRO A 10 5.01 21.84 -1.71
C PRO A 10 4.12 20.60 -1.91
N PRO A 11 4.66 19.49 -2.43
CA PRO A 11 3.90 18.25 -2.57
C PRO A 11 3.54 17.67 -1.19
N VAL A 12 2.38 17.04 -1.11
CA VAL A 12 1.99 16.22 0.05
C VAL A 12 2.38 14.77 -0.23
N ILE A 13 3.10 14.16 0.70
CA ILE A 13 3.52 12.75 0.61
C ILE A 13 2.91 11.99 1.78
N LEU A 14 2.21 10.91 1.46
CA LEU A 14 1.70 9.95 2.44
C LEU A 14 2.57 8.69 2.33
N ILE A 15 3.13 8.26 3.46
CA ILE A 15 3.97 7.06 3.54
C ILE A 15 3.31 6.08 4.49
N GLY A 16 2.93 4.92 3.96
CA GLY A 16 2.46 3.79 4.74
C GLY A 16 3.63 2.83 5.02
N LEU A 17 3.82 2.44 6.28
CA LEU A 17 4.73 1.36 6.64
C LEU A 17 3.88 0.17 7.08
N ASP A 18 3.72 -0.80 6.18
CA ASP A 18 2.91 -1.98 6.48
C ASP A 18 3.59 -2.89 7.50
N ALA A 19 2.78 -3.55 8.33
CA ALA A 19 3.22 -4.38 9.45
C ALA A 19 4.22 -3.68 10.42
N ALA A 20 4.27 -2.35 10.44
CA ALA A 20 5.16 -1.59 11.31
C ALA A 20 4.62 -1.55 12.75
N GLU A 21 5.05 -2.51 13.57
CA GLU A 21 4.73 -2.55 14.99
C GLU A 21 5.30 -1.31 15.71
N ILE A 22 4.41 -0.51 16.31
CA ILE A 22 4.74 0.84 16.77
C ILE A 22 5.71 0.83 17.95
N ASP A 23 5.66 -0.17 18.83
CA ASP A 23 6.59 -0.27 19.96
C ASP A 23 8.01 -0.68 19.52
N VAL A 24 8.16 -1.45 18.43
CA VAL A 24 9.44 -1.69 17.73
C VAL A 24 9.95 -0.39 17.14
N VAL A 25 9.12 0.36 16.43
CA VAL A 25 9.49 1.66 15.85
C VAL A 25 9.95 2.63 16.94
N ASP A 26 9.23 2.71 18.05
CA ASP A 26 9.58 3.57 19.19
C ASP A 26 10.93 3.21 19.80
N ARG A 27 11.21 1.91 19.98
CA ARG A 27 12.53 1.44 20.43
C ARG A 27 13.63 1.80 19.44
N LEU A 28 13.41 1.57 18.14
CA LEU A 28 14.41 1.90 17.10
C LEU A 28 14.68 3.40 17.01
N VAL A 29 13.68 4.24 17.23
CA VAL A 29 13.85 5.71 17.33
C VAL A 29 14.66 6.07 18.57
N ALA A 30 14.34 5.50 19.73
CA ALA A 30 15.05 5.74 20.99
C ALA A 30 16.53 5.31 20.92
N ASP A 31 16.81 4.20 20.24
CA ASP A 31 18.17 3.68 20.01
C ASP A 31 18.95 4.47 18.94
N GLY A 32 18.37 5.54 18.37
CA GLY A 32 19.00 6.36 17.33
C GLY A 32 19.08 5.67 15.96
N ARG A 33 18.38 4.55 15.76
CA ARG A 33 18.40 3.76 14.52
C ARG A 33 17.44 4.26 13.43
N MET A 34 16.53 5.17 13.78
CA MET A 34 15.60 5.82 12.84
C MET A 34 15.70 7.36 12.90
N PRO A 35 16.85 7.96 12.53
CA PRO A 35 17.12 9.39 12.72
C PRO A 35 16.16 10.31 11.94
N ASN A 36 15.74 9.88 10.74
CA ASN A 36 14.79 10.66 9.94
C ASN A 36 13.40 10.70 10.59
N LEU A 37 12.91 9.57 11.11
CA LEU A 37 11.63 9.52 11.80
C LEU A 37 11.69 10.28 13.13
N ALA A 38 12.80 10.19 13.86
CA ALA A 38 13.05 10.99 15.06
C ALA A 38 12.92 12.50 14.76
N ARG A 39 13.57 12.96 13.68
CA ARG A 39 13.50 14.36 13.25
C ARG A 39 12.07 14.77 12.85
N LEU A 40 11.33 13.91 12.13
CA LEU A 40 9.93 14.18 11.77
C LEU A 40 9.05 14.31 13.02
N ARG A 41 9.24 13.46 14.04
CA ARG A 41 8.50 13.56 15.31
C ARG A 41 8.82 14.83 16.08
N GLN A 42 10.06 15.31 16.03
CA GLN A 42 10.49 16.55 16.69
C GLN A 42 9.97 17.81 15.98
N GLN A 43 9.93 17.80 14.65
CA GLN A 43 9.57 18.97 13.83
C GLN A 43 8.08 19.01 13.45
N GLY A 44 7.35 17.92 13.68
CA GLY A 44 5.96 17.76 13.31
C GLY A 44 5.04 17.42 14.48
N ARG A 45 3.93 16.76 14.16
CA ARG A 45 3.00 16.21 15.15
C ARG A 45 2.92 14.71 14.97
N TRP A 46 2.77 14.00 16.07
CA TRP A 46 2.62 12.56 16.07
C TRP A 46 1.69 12.13 17.20
N GLY A 47 1.08 10.97 17.03
CA GLY A 47 0.21 10.35 18.02
C GLY A 47 0.01 8.88 17.68
N ARG A 48 -0.40 8.10 18.67
CA ARG A 48 -0.81 6.70 18.46
C ARG A 48 -2.27 6.69 18.02
N LEU A 49 -2.54 5.98 16.92
CA LEU A 49 -3.89 5.73 16.46
C LEU A 49 -4.39 4.42 17.06
N GLN A 50 -5.67 4.38 17.39
CA GLN A 50 -6.34 3.16 17.81
C GLN A 50 -7.04 2.56 16.60
N THR A 51 -6.76 1.29 16.31
CA THR A 51 -7.54 0.52 15.34
C THR A 51 -8.79 0.02 16.04
N GLU A 52 -9.96 0.35 15.52
CA GLU A 52 -11.22 -0.15 16.07
C GLU A 52 -11.35 -1.66 15.83
N PRO A 53 -11.87 -2.43 16.81
CA PRO A 53 -12.28 -3.81 16.57
C PRO A 53 -13.36 -3.88 15.48
N PRO A 54 -13.42 -4.97 14.70
CA PRO A 54 -12.58 -6.16 14.71
C PRO A 54 -11.25 -5.99 13.96
N HIS A 55 -10.13 -6.43 14.54
CA HIS A 55 -8.81 -6.35 13.90
C HIS A 55 -8.69 -7.39 12.76
N PHE A 56 -9.01 -6.98 11.53
CA PHE A 56 -8.80 -7.80 10.35
C PHE A 56 -7.60 -7.35 9.51
N LEU A 57 -6.94 -8.30 8.86
CA LEU A 57 -5.69 -8.10 8.11
C LEU A 57 -5.80 -7.02 7.01
N SER A 58 -6.91 -6.94 6.28
CA SER A 58 -7.09 -5.95 5.19
C SER A 58 -7.79 -4.65 5.59
N LEU A 59 -8.20 -4.53 6.86
CA LEU A 59 -9.06 -3.44 7.32
C LEU A 59 -8.37 -2.08 7.19
N VAL A 60 -7.11 -1.99 7.61
CA VAL A 60 -6.43 -0.71 7.79
C VAL A 60 -6.27 0.03 6.46
N TRP A 61 -5.89 -0.65 5.39
CA TRP A 61 -5.65 -0.02 4.10
C TRP A 61 -6.94 0.42 3.42
N SER A 62 -7.97 -0.43 3.42
CA SER A 62 -9.27 -0.10 2.83
C SER A 62 -10.00 1.02 3.57
N THR A 63 -9.96 1.02 4.90
CA THR A 63 -10.40 2.16 5.72
C THR A 63 -9.56 3.41 5.42
N PHE A 64 -8.23 3.29 5.34
CA PHE A 64 -7.33 4.41 5.07
C PHE A 64 -7.64 5.09 3.74
N PHE A 65 -7.70 4.33 2.64
CA PHE A 65 -7.87 4.95 1.33
C PHE A 65 -9.30 5.40 1.07
N SER A 66 -10.31 4.80 1.69
CA SER A 66 -11.71 5.20 1.50
C SER A 66 -12.16 6.31 2.45
N GLY A 67 -11.53 6.41 3.62
CA GLY A 67 -12.01 7.24 4.72
C GLY A 67 -13.30 6.73 5.37
N LEU A 68 -13.77 5.53 4.99
CA LEU A 68 -14.98 4.89 5.50
C LEU A 68 -14.65 3.90 6.61
N GLN A 69 -15.58 3.69 7.53
CA GLN A 69 -15.48 2.64 8.54
C GLN A 69 -15.73 1.25 7.94
N LEU A 70 -15.26 0.20 8.62
CA LEU A 70 -15.44 -1.20 8.19
C LEU A 70 -16.88 -1.55 7.84
N GLY A 71 -17.85 -1.11 8.65
CA GLY A 71 -19.27 -1.39 8.43
C GLY A 71 -19.84 -0.74 7.17
N GLU A 72 -19.18 0.31 6.65
CA GLU A 72 -19.60 1.06 5.47
C GLU A 72 -19.00 0.47 4.19
N HIS A 73 -17.70 0.16 4.20
CA HIS A 73 -17.02 -0.37 3.01
C HIS A 73 -17.02 -1.91 2.93
N ALA A 74 -17.19 -2.61 4.05
CA ALA A 74 -17.29 -4.07 4.18
C ALA A 74 -16.13 -4.90 3.57
N TRP A 75 -15.00 -4.28 3.28
CA TRP A 75 -13.77 -4.95 2.82
C TRP A 75 -12.94 -5.44 4.01
N TYR A 76 -13.46 -6.45 4.71
CA TYR A 76 -12.82 -6.97 5.94
C TYR A 76 -11.82 -8.10 5.70
N PHE A 77 -11.83 -8.78 4.55
CA PHE A 77 -10.85 -9.83 4.23
C PHE A 77 -10.69 -10.02 2.72
N GLY A 78 -9.55 -10.50 2.24
CA GLY A 78 -9.32 -10.71 0.79
C GLY A 78 -10.31 -11.65 0.12
N LYS A 79 -10.94 -12.56 0.89
CA LYS A 79 -12.03 -13.45 0.45
C LYS A 79 -13.24 -13.27 1.36
N ILE A 80 -14.37 -12.83 0.81
CA ILE A 80 -15.61 -12.61 1.57
C ILE A 80 -16.74 -13.46 1.00
N TRP A 81 -17.75 -13.72 1.84
CA TRP A 81 -18.97 -14.41 1.39
C TRP A 81 -19.80 -13.47 0.53
N ASN A 82 -20.05 -13.87 -0.71
CA ASN A 82 -20.97 -13.17 -1.60
C ASN A 82 -22.37 -13.82 -1.48
N PRO A 83 -23.35 -13.17 -0.82
CA PRO A 83 -24.68 -13.73 -0.66
C PRO A 83 -25.46 -13.80 -1.97
N ASP A 84 -25.24 -12.90 -2.93
CA ASP A 84 -25.94 -12.92 -4.22
C ASP A 84 -25.54 -14.15 -5.06
N ARG A 85 -24.28 -14.57 -4.92
CA ARG A 85 -23.69 -15.71 -5.65
C ARG A 85 -23.55 -16.98 -4.81
N GLN A 86 -23.92 -16.93 -3.52
CA GLN A 86 -23.83 -18.03 -2.56
C GLN A 86 -22.46 -18.73 -2.56
N ARG A 87 -21.38 -17.95 -2.55
CA ARG A 87 -20.01 -18.49 -2.58
C ARG A 87 -19.01 -17.54 -1.93
N LEU A 88 -17.90 -18.09 -1.46
CA LEU A 88 -16.71 -17.30 -1.15
C LEU A 88 -16.13 -16.75 -2.46
N GLN A 89 -15.83 -15.45 -2.49
CA GLN A 89 -15.18 -14.79 -3.62
C GLN A 89 -14.11 -13.83 -3.11
N HIS A 90 -13.08 -13.61 -3.92
CA HIS A 90 -12.20 -12.46 -3.69
C HIS A 90 -13.00 -11.16 -3.73
N ILE A 91 -12.52 -10.15 -2.98
CA ILE A 91 -13.06 -8.79 -3.09
C ILE A 91 -13.02 -8.37 -4.56
N ASP A 92 -14.15 -7.85 -5.02
CA ASP A 92 -14.37 -7.40 -6.38
C ASP A 92 -15.03 -6.02 -6.32
N PRO A 93 -14.32 -4.93 -6.67
CA PRO A 93 -14.90 -3.58 -6.65
C PRO A 93 -16.09 -3.40 -7.58
N ALA A 94 -16.29 -4.29 -8.57
CA ALA A 94 -17.49 -4.26 -9.42
C ALA A 94 -18.75 -4.76 -8.70
N TRP A 95 -18.58 -5.58 -7.66
CA TRP A 95 -19.68 -6.07 -6.81
C TRP A 95 -19.82 -5.26 -5.53
N LEU A 96 -18.71 -4.96 -4.84
CA LEU A 96 -18.69 -4.20 -3.60
C LEU A 96 -17.79 -2.97 -3.78
N PRO A 97 -18.30 -1.88 -4.37
CA PRO A 97 -17.48 -0.73 -4.74
C PRO A 97 -17.01 0.04 -3.50
N VAL A 98 -15.74 0.46 -3.54
CA VAL A 98 -15.15 1.37 -2.55
C VAL A 98 -14.51 2.53 -3.30
N GLN A 99 -14.87 3.74 -2.89
CA GLN A 99 -14.38 4.98 -3.48
C GLN A 99 -13.21 5.50 -2.66
N PRO A 100 -11.99 5.57 -3.21
CA PRO A 100 -10.89 6.15 -2.49
C PRO A 100 -10.96 7.68 -2.46
N PHE A 101 -10.48 8.29 -1.38
CA PHE A 101 -10.59 9.72 -1.10
C PHE A 101 -9.95 10.58 -2.20
N TRP A 102 -8.93 10.08 -2.89
CA TRP A 102 -8.20 10.84 -3.91
C TRP A 102 -9.02 11.13 -5.17
N LEU A 103 -10.13 10.41 -5.39
CA LEU A 103 -11.06 10.75 -6.47
C LEU A 103 -11.77 12.08 -6.22
N SER A 104 -11.86 12.52 -4.97
CA SER A 104 -12.47 13.81 -4.59
C SER A 104 -11.50 14.99 -4.64
N LEU A 105 -10.21 14.76 -4.89
CA LEU A 105 -9.22 15.85 -5.00
C LEU A 105 -9.45 16.66 -6.27
N ASP A 106 -9.04 17.93 -6.28
CA ASP A 106 -9.13 18.78 -7.47
C ASP A 106 -8.37 18.12 -8.67
N PRO A 107 -8.97 18.04 -9.88
CA PRO A 107 -8.35 17.49 -11.11
C PRO A 107 -6.96 18.03 -11.47
N SER A 108 -6.62 19.26 -11.04
CA SER A 108 -5.33 19.90 -11.27
C SER A 108 -4.18 19.24 -10.50
N TYR A 109 -4.46 18.53 -9.41
CA TYR A 109 -3.42 17.82 -8.67
C TYR A 109 -2.89 16.63 -9.46
N ARG A 110 -1.56 16.55 -9.51
CA ARG A 110 -0.83 15.37 -9.97
C ARG A 110 -0.74 14.37 -8.82
N LEU A 111 -1.15 13.14 -9.08
CA LEU A 111 -1.22 12.08 -8.07
C LEU A 111 -0.29 10.93 -8.47
N ALA A 112 0.40 10.36 -7.49
CA ALA A 112 1.13 9.11 -7.64
C ALA A 112 0.74 8.14 -6.52
N ILE A 113 0.42 6.90 -6.88
CA ILE A 113 0.22 5.79 -5.95
C ILE A 113 1.27 4.73 -6.24
N LEU A 114 2.00 4.33 -5.20
CA LEU A 114 3.07 3.35 -5.27
C LEU A 114 2.81 2.28 -4.19
N ASP A 115 2.64 1.03 -4.61
CA ASP A 115 2.52 -0.16 -3.75
C ASP A 115 1.61 0.03 -2.53
N LEU A 116 0.38 0.49 -2.78
CA LEU A 116 -0.66 0.59 -1.75
C LEU A 116 -1.36 -0.77 -1.61
N PRO A 117 -1.29 -1.44 -0.44
CA PRO A 117 -1.85 -2.77 -0.29
C PRO A 117 -3.38 -2.78 -0.49
N TYR A 118 -3.87 -3.85 -1.12
CA TYR A 118 -5.29 -4.10 -1.41
C TYR A 118 -5.94 -3.04 -2.31
N ALA A 119 -5.13 -2.29 -3.08
CA ALA A 119 -5.59 -1.23 -3.97
C ALA A 119 -5.43 -1.57 -5.47
N SER A 120 -5.15 -2.83 -5.83
CA SER A 120 -4.77 -3.23 -7.19
C SER A 120 -5.80 -2.88 -8.28
N SER A 121 -7.08 -2.74 -7.92
CA SER A 121 -8.20 -2.52 -8.84
C SER A 121 -9.00 -1.23 -8.57
N LEU A 122 -8.39 -0.23 -7.91
CA LEU A 122 -9.08 1.03 -7.61
C LEU A 122 -9.23 1.94 -8.84
N PRO A 123 -10.28 2.80 -8.89
CA PRO A 123 -10.53 3.67 -10.03
C PRO A 123 -9.40 4.68 -10.26
N ALA A 124 -9.07 4.89 -11.53
CA ALA A 124 -8.11 5.88 -11.96
C ALA A 124 -8.77 7.23 -12.29
N ARG A 125 -7.94 8.28 -12.36
CA ARG A 125 -8.32 9.63 -12.77
C ARG A 125 -7.26 10.25 -13.67
N PRO A 126 -7.55 11.35 -14.40
CA PRO A 126 -6.51 12.11 -15.10
C PRO A 126 -5.40 12.57 -14.15
N ASN A 127 -4.19 12.78 -14.70
CA ASN A 127 -3.00 13.22 -13.97
C ASN A 127 -2.54 12.27 -12.85
N MET A 128 -2.88 10.98 -12.96
CA MET A 128 -2.53 9.95 -11.99
C MET A 128 -1.50 8.97 -12.56
N THR A 129 -0.47 8.69 -11.78
CA THR A 129 0.45 7.59 -11.97
C THR A 129 0.16 6.52 -10.92
N VAL A 130 0.04 5.26 -11.34
CA VAL A 130 -0.14 4.13 -10.42
C VAL A 130 0.93 3.11 -10.72
N LEU A 131 1.56 2.61 -9.68
CA LEU A 131 2.39 1.42 -9.73
C LEU A 131 2.02 0.59 -8.50
N ASN A 132 1.37 -0.55 -8.69
CA ASN A 132 0.96 -1.43 -7.61
C ASN A 132 1.41 -2.87 -7.90
N GLY A 133 1.85 -3.58 -6.87
CA GLY A 133 2.40 -4.92 -6.97
C GLY A 133 3.85 -4.96 -7.47
N TRP A 134 4.60 -3.84 -7.41
CA TRP A 134 6.02 -3.78 -7.77
C TRP A 134 6.91 -4.34 -6.67
N GLN A 135 6.64 -3.99 -5.42
CA GLN A 135 7.26 -4.55 -4.21
C GLN A 135 6.19 -4.83 -3.14
N CYS A 136 4.89 -4.79 -3.49
CA CYS A 136 3.84 -5.25 -2.57
C CYS A 136 3.69 -6.78 -2.67
N HIS A 137 3.83 -7.48 -1.54
CA HIS A 137 3.78 -8.95 -1.46
C HIS A 137 2.35 -9.54 -1.38
N ASP A 138 1.41 -8.81 -0.80
CA ASP A 138 0.06 -9.30 -0.45
C ASP A 138 -1.02 -8.83 -1.46
N ASP A 139 -0.59 -8.37 -2.63
CA ASP A 139 -1.50 -7.92 -3.68
C ASP A 139 -1.81 -9.02 -4.71
N PHE A 140 -3.11 -9.20 -4.98
CA PHE A 140 -3.59 -10.07 -6.05
C PHE A 140 -3.47 -9.36 -7.40
N GLY A 141 -2.24 -9.35 -7.96
CA GLY A 141 -1.93 -8.84 -9.29
C GLY A 141 -1.18 -7.51 -9.29
N HIS A 142 -0.77 -7.07 -10.49
CA HIS A 142 -0.11 -5.78 -10.68
C HIS A 142 -1.01 -4.82 -11.44
N ASN A 143 -0.85 -3.53 -11.15
CA ASN A 143 -1.51 -2.46 -11.90
C ASN A 143 -0.50 -1.34 -12.16
N ALA A 144 -0.46 -0.85 -13.40
CA ALA A 144 0.46 0.20 -13.79
C ALA A 144 -0.21 1.19 -14.74
N LEU A 145 -0.21 2.46 -14.35
CA LEU A 145 -0.73 3.57 -15.13
C LEU A 145 0.34 4.68 -15.19
N PRO A 146 0.65 5.22 -16.39
CA PRO A 146 0.10 4.87 -17.69
C PRO A 146 0.53 3.46 -18.17
N SER A 147 -0.16 2.93 -19.18
CA SER A 147 0.18 1.66 -19.80
C SER A 147 1.63 1.67 -20.27
N GLY A 148 2.40 0.64 -19.91
CA GLY A 148 3.82 0.52 -20.24
C GLY A 148 4.78 1.01 -19.14
N LEU A 149 4.29 1.70 -18.09
CA LEU A 149 5.12 2.11 -16.96
C LEU A 149 5.86 0.93 -16.33
N TRP A 150 5.18 -0.20 -16.14
CA TRP A 150 5.80 -1.42 -15.62
C TRP A 150 6.99 -1.90 -16.45
N ALA A 151 6.83 -1.93 -17.78
CA ALA A 151 7.88 -2.36 -18.70
C ALA A 151 9.07 -1.40 -18.68
N GLN A 152 8.81 -0.09 -18.66
CA GLN A 152 9.85 0.94 -18.58
C GLN A 152 10.66 0.83 -17.28
N LEU A 153 9.99 0.65 -16.15
CA LEU A 153 10.67 0.44 -14.87
C LEU A 153 11.44 -0.87 -14.84
N SER A 154 10.89 -1.93 -15.47
CA SER A 154 11.55 -3.24 -15.55
C SER A 154 12.82 -3.19 -16.37
N GLU A 155 12.81 -2.46 -17.49
CA GLU A 155 13.97 -2.26 -18.34
C GLU A 155 15.04 -1.43 -17.62
N ARG A 156 14.63 -0.39 -16.89
CA ARG A 156 15.56 0.54 -16.25
C ARG A 156 16.15 0.03 -14.94
N TYR A 157 15.35 -0.64 -14.12
CA TYR A 157 15.70 -1.02 -12.75
C TYR A 157 15.69 -2.54 -12.51
N GLY A 158 15.32 -3.32 -13.52
CA GLY A 158 15.11 -4.76 -13.36
C GLY A 158 13.70 -5.09 -12.86
N LYS A 159 13.39 -6.39 -12.80
CA LYS A 159 12.11 -6.89 -12.31
C LYS A 159 12.00 -6.73 -10.78
N PRO A 160 10.77 -6.65 -10.23
CA PRO A 160 10.48 -6.93 -8.83
C PRO A 160 11.27 -8.13 -8.30
N ARG A 161 11.87 -7.99 -7.13
CA ARG A 161 12.63 -9.07 -6.48
C ARG A 161 11.79 -9.85 -5.47
N MET A 162 10.83 -9.18 -4.88
CA MET A 162 9.92 -9.76 -3.91
C MET A 162 8.84 -10.56 -4.64
N THR A 163 8.78 -11.85 -4.32
CA THR A 163 7.83 -12.81 -4.90
C THR A 163 6.47 -12.71 -4.21
N PRO A 164 5.35 -13.02 -4.88
CA PRO A 164 4.04 -13.02 -4.22
C PRO A 164 4.03 -13.94 -3.00
N GLU A 165 3.29 -13.56 -1.96
CA GLU A 165 3.20 -14.37 -0.74
C GLU A 165 2.70 -15.79 -1.05
N VAL A 166 3.41 -16.79 -0.53
CA VAL A 166 3.03 -18.19 -0.64
C VAL A 166 2.21 -18.58 0.59
N PHE A 167 0.89 -18.65 0.42
CA PHE A 167 -0.01 -19.12 1.47
C PHE A 167 0.20 -20.61 1.76
N GLY A 168 0.30 -20.97 3.05
CA GLY A 168 0.37 -22.36 3.49
C GLY A 168 1.22 -22.55 4.75
N PRO A 169 1.33 -23.80 5.24
CA PRO A 169 2.22 -24.12 6.35
C PRO A 169 3.65 -23.71 6.02
N GLN A 170 4.24 -22.90 6.89
CA GLN A 170 5.64 -22.53 6.80
C GLN A 170 6.46 -23.44 7.72
N ASP A 171 7.65 -23.79 7.27
CA ASP A 171 8.69 -24.48 8.05
C ASP A 171 9.90 -23.56 8.25
N ALA A 172 10.90 -24.02 9.00
CA ALA A 172 12.09 -23.21 9.24
C ALA A 172 12.86 -22.86 7.95
N ALA A 173 12.85 -23.75 6.95
CA ALA A 173 13.58 -23.54 5.71
C ALA A 173 12.94 -22.43 4.85
N THR A 174 11.61 -22.47 4.72
CA THR A 174 10.81 -21.47 4.01
C THR A 174 10.92 -20.09 4.68
N LEU A 175 10.85 -20.00 6.01
CA LEU A 175 11.05 -18.74 6.73
C LEU A 175 12.47 -18.17 6.56
N LEU A 176 13.50 -19.02 6.57
CA LEU A 176 14.88 -18.58 6.33
C LEU A 176 15.09 -18.09 4.89
N ALA A 177 14.47 -18.75 3.92
CA ALA A 177 14.49 -18.32 2.52
C ALA A 177 13.81 -16.95 2.35
N GLN A 178 12.62 -16.76 2.93
CA GLN A 178 11.92 -15.46 2.95
C GLN A 178 12.76 -14.36 3.59
N ARG A 179 13.40 -14.64 4.73
CA ARG A 179 14.33 -13.68 5.36
C ARG A 179 15.45 -13.28 4.40
N GLN A 180 16.05 -14.24 3.70
CA GLN A 180 17.14 -13.96 2.77
C GLN A 180 16.66 -13.11 1.59
N GLU A 181 15.48 -13.42 1.04
CA GLU A 181 14.81 -12.65 -0.01
C GLU A 181 14.61 -11.17 0.41
N VAL A 182 14.07 -10.94 1.61
CA VAL A 182 13.87 -9.58 2.15
C VAL A 182 15.20 -8.85 2.34
N LEU A 183 16.25 -9.53 2.81
CA LEU A 183 17.57 -8.91 2.98
C LEU A 183 18.21 -8.54 1.64
N ASP A 184 18.06 -9.38 0.62
CA ASP A 184 18.61 -9.12 -0.70
C ASP A 184 17.81 -8.06 -1.46
N GLY A 185 16.49 -7.96 -1.21
CA GLY A 185 15.65 -6.88 -1.72
C GLY A 185 16.08 -5.49 -1.23
N ASN A 186 16.52 -5.38 0.03
CA ASN A 186 16.85 -4.11 0.70
C ASN A 186 18.29 -3.58 0.45
N ARG A 187 19.16 -4.33 -0.26
CA ARG A 187 20.57 -3.97 -0.47
C ARG A 187 20.83 -3.09 -1.71
N GLN A 188 19.80 -2.46 -2.29
CA GLN A 188 19.89 -1.64 -3.51
C GLN A 188 20.20 -0.17 -3.22
#